data_AF-A0A2V8ABD0-F1
#
_entry.id   AF-A0A2V8ABD0-F1
#
_cell.length_a   1.000
_cell.length_b   1.000
_cell.length_c   1.000
_cell.angle_alpha   90.00
_cell.angle_beta   90.00
_cell.angle_gamma   90.00
#
_symmetry.space_group_name_H-M   'P 1'
#
loop_
_entity.id
_entity.type
_entity.pdbx_description
1 polymer ?
#
loop_
_entity_poly.entity_id
_entity_poly.type
_entity_poly.pdbx_seq_one_letter_code
_entity_poly.pdbx_strand_id
1 'polypeptide(L)'
;MHDSTFVTVKLHRALDGRERSRGGEEDDDDPVQNGSAKTALISLERSEAAWRVIAQATSREEAGSLADAARDLRRLTLEKFPRAMSFIRPGFDEPWRCAPPSPSPD
;
A
#
# COMPACT_ATOMS: atom_id res chain seq x y z
N MET A 1 9.00 10.81 -10.53
CA MET A 1 8.15 10.02 -11.47
C MET A 1 8.13 8.52 -11.18
N HIS A 2 8.85 8.00 -10.17
CA HIS A 2 8.90 6.55 -9.89
C HIS A 2 7.68 6.02 -9.10
N ASP A 3 7.08 6.82 -8.22
CA ASP A 3 5.97 6.36 -7.36
C ASP A 3 4.72 5.99 -8.14
N SER A 4 4.39 6.74 -9.20
CA SER A 4 3.22 6.44 -10.03
C SER A 4 3.36 5.10 -10.77
N THR A 5 4.53 4.82 -11.34
CA THR A 5 4.82 3.52 -11.99
C THR A 5 4.78 2.39 -10.96
N PHE A 6 5.35 2.60 -9.79
CA PHE A 6 5.35 1.61 -8.72
C PHE A 6 3.92 1.29 -8.23
N VAL A 7 3.12 2.31 -7.91
CA VAL A 7 1.72 2.15 -7.50
C VAL A 7 0.93 1.43 -8.59
N THR A 8 1.12 1.81 -9.86
CA THR A 8 0.45 1.16 -11.00
C THR A 8 0.76 -0.33 -11.06
N VAL A 9 2.05 -0.71 -11.02
CA VAL A 9 2.45 -2.13 -11.07
C VAL A 9 1.91 -2.92 -9.88
N LYS A 10 1.94 -2.33 -8.68
CA LYS A 10 1.46 -3.00 -7.46
C LYS A 10 -0.06 -3.19 -7.46
N LEU A 11 -0.82 -2.19 -7.90
CA LEU A 11 -2.27 -2.32 -8.04
C LEU A 11 -2.66 -3.30 -9.14
N HIS A 12 -1.97 -3.29 -10.28
CA HIS A 12 -2.18 -4.26 -11.35
C HIS A 12 -2.00 -5.70 -10.84
N ARG A 13 -0.87 -5.98 -10.17
CA ARG A 13 -0.62 -7.33 -9.61
C ARG A 13 -1.65 -7.73 -8.54
N ALA A 14 -2.11 -6.78 -7.72
CA ALA A 14 -3.13 -7.03 -6.72
C ALA A 14 -4.48 -7.39 -7.36
N LEU A 15 -4.88 -6.66 -8.40
CA LEU A 15 -6.12 -6.89 -9.14
C LEU A 15 -6.07 -8.22 -9.91
N ASP A 16 -4.96 -8.51 -10.60
CA ASP A 16 -4.78 -9.77 -11.32
C ASP A 16 -4.84 -10.98 -10.38
N GLY A 17 -4.19 -10.90 -9.21
CA GLY A 17 -4.23 -11.96 -8.20
C GLY A 17 -5.66 -12.21 -7.72
N ARG A 18 -6.40 -11.13 -7.44
CA ARG A 18 -7.81 -11.23 -7.03
C ARG A 18 -8.70 -11.88 -8.08
N GLU A 19 -8.49 -11.55 -9.35
CA GLU A 19 -9.31 -12.10 -10.43
C GLU A 19 -9.05 -13.60 -10.62
N ARG A 20 -7.79 -14.03 -10.52
CA ARG A 20 -7.43 -15.45 -10.51
C ARG A 20 -8.06 -16.21 -9.35
N SER A 21 -8.03 -15.65 -8.13
CA SER A 21 -8.69 -16.26 -6.97
C SER A 21 -10.21 -16.41 -7.20
N ARG A 22 -10.87 -15.40 -7.78
CA ARG A 22 -12.30 -15.45 -8.11
C ARG A 22 -12.66 -16.48 -9.18
N GLY A 23 -11.74 -16.76 -10.11
CA GLY A 23 -11.87 -17.78 -11.15
C GLY A 23 -11.80 -19.21 -10.63
N GLY A 24 -11.56 -19.41 -9.32
CA GLY A 24 -11.45 -20.74 -8.70
C GLY A 24 -10.10 -21.41 -8.94
N GLU A 25 -9.10 -20.69 -9.46
CA GLU A 25 -7.78 -21.24 -9.80
C GLU A 25 -6.81 -21.23 -8.61
N GLU A 26 -7.06 -20.40 -7.58
CA GLU A 26 -6.25 -20.29 -6.35
C GLU A 26 -7.16 -19.92 -5.16
N ASP A 27 -6.83 -20.38 -3.94
CA ASP A 27 -7.53 -20.03 -2.70
C ASP A 27 -7.79 -18.51 -2.62
N ASP A 28 -8.96 -18.10 -2.10
CA ASP A 28 -9.42 -16.70 -1.91
C ASP A 28 -8.46 -15.83 -1.05
N ASP A 29 -7.36 -16.41 -0.61
CA ASP A 29 -6.34 -15.89 0.29
C ASP A 29 -4.92 -15.91 -0.30
N ASP A 30 -4.76 -15.81 -1.63
CA ASP A 30 -3.42 -15.61 -2.22
C ASP A 30 -2.70 -14.44 -1.50
N PRO A 31 -1.60 -14.70 -0.77
CA PRO A 31 -0.88 -13.67 -0.03
C PRO A 31 -0.33 -12.56 -0.95
N VAL A 32 -0.16 -12.83 -2.25
CA VAL A 32 0.39 -11.89 -3.22
C VAL A 32 -0.54 -10.71 -3.48
N GLN A 33 -1.87 -10.90 -3.50
CA GLN A 33 -2.83 -9.80 -3.74
C GLN A 33 -2.82 -8.79 -2.59
N ASN A 34 -2.94 -9.26 -1.34
CA ASN A 34 -2.98 -8.40 -0.16
C ASN A 34 -1.61 -7.74 0.09
N GLY A 35 -0.50 -8.45 -0.14
CA GLY A 35 0.84 -7.87 -0.02
C GLY A 35 1.13 -6.78 -1.06
N SER A 36 0.68 -6.99 -2.30
CA SER A 36 0.79 -5.98 -3.37
C SER A 36 -0.07 -4.76 -3.08
N ALA A 37 -1.33 -4.97 -2.64
CA ALA A 37 -2.24 -3.91 -2.22
C ALA A 37 -1.68 -3.11 -1.04
N LYS A 38 -1.17 -3.76 0.02
CA LYS A 38 -0.56 -3.10 1.18
C LYS A 38 0.59 -2.19 0.76
N THR A 39 1.43 -2.69 -0.13
CA THR A 39 2.58 -1.94 -0.62
C THR A 39 2.15 -0.69 -1.40
N ALA A 40 1.13 -0.80 -2.27
CA ALA A 40 0.55 0.34 -2.95
C ALA A 40 -0.07 1.36 -1.99
N LEU A 41 -0.80 0.90 -0.97
CA LEU A 41 -1.42 1.74 0.06
C LEU A 41 -0.40 2.56 0.85
N ILE A 42 0.72 1.95 1.25
CA ILE A 42 1.82 2.65 1.95
C ILE A 42 2.43 3.74 1.06
N SER A 43 2.65 3.44 -0.23
CA SER A 43 3.16 4.44 -1.19
C SER A 43 2.17 5.57 -1.43
N LEU A 44 0.87 5.27 -1.54
CA LEU A 44 -0.18 6.28 -1.72
C LEU A 44 -0.31 7.21 -0.51
N GLU A 45 -0.24 6.67 0.70
CA GLU A 45 -0.25 7.46 1.94
C GLU A 45 0.94 8.43 2.01
N ARG A 46 2.15 7.95 1.68
CA ARG A 46 3.35 8.80 1.62
C ARG A 46 3.26 9.87 0.54
N SER A 47 2.75 9.50 -0.64
CA SER A 47 2.54 10.41 -1.76
C SER A 47 1.51 11.49 -1.41
N GLU A 48 0.37 11.12 -0.81
CA GLU A 48 -0.65 12.06 -0.34
C GLU A 48 -0.05 13.07 0.65
N ALA A 49 0.71 12.59 1.65
CA ALA A 49 1.35 13.46 2.63
C ALA A 49 2.36 14.42 1.98
N ALA A 50 3.20 13.92 1.07
CA ALA A 50 4.19 14.73 0.36
C ALA A 50 3.52 15.82 -0.51
N TRP A 51 2.50 15.46 -1.28
CA TRP A 51 1.78 16.42 -2.11
C TRP A 51 1.02 17.46 -1.29
N ARG A 52 0.46 17.09 -0.13
CA ARG A 52 -0.13 18.05 0.82
C ARG A 52 0.89 19.07 1.32
N VAL A 53 2.10 18.63 1.68
CA VAL A 53 3.17 19.53 2.12
C VAL A 53 3.55 20.50 1.00
N ILE A 54 3.71 20.01 -0.24
CA ILE A 54 4.03 20.84 -1.39
C ILE A 54 2.90 21.85 -1.67
N ALA A 55 1.64 21.42 -1.62
CA ALA A 55 0.48 22.29 -1.82
C ALA A 55 0.45 23.42 -0.78
N GLN A 56 0.70 23.11 0.49
CA GLN A 56 0.75 24.10 1.57
C GLN A 56 1.92 25.07 1.43
N ALA A 57 3.10 24.58 1.01
CA ALA A 57 4.30 25.40 0.90
C ALA A 57 4.31 26.31 -0.34
N THR A 58 3.64 25.88 -1.43
CA THR A 58 3.69 26.57 -2.73
C THR A 58 2.38 27.24 -3.12
N SER A 59 1.29 26.99 -2.38
CA SER A 59 -0.08 27.41 -2.72
C SER A 59 -0.51 27.00 -4.14
N ARG A 60 0.08 25.93 -4.69
CA ARG A 60 -0.26 25.41 -6.01
C ARG A 60 -1.46 24.47 -5.94
N GLU A 61 -2.48 24.76 -6.72
CA GLU A 61 -3.70 23.95 -6.80
C GLU A 61 -3.41 22.54 -7.33
N GLU A 62 -2.49 22.40 -8.30
CA GLU A 62 -2.16 21.11 -8.90
C GLU A 62 -1.57 20.12 -7.89
N ALA A 63 -0.77 20.63 -6.94
CA ALA A 63 -0.25 19.81 -5.85
C ALA A 63 -1.37 19.34 -4.90
N GLY A 64 -2.38 20.20 -4.67
CA GLY A 64 -3.59 19.85 -3.94
C GLY A 64 -4.38 18.74 -4.64
N SER A 65 -4.62 18.89 -5.94
CA SER A 65 -5.32 17.89 -6.75
C SER A 65 -4.59 16.54 -6.78
N LEU A 66 -3.25 16.53 -6.80
CA LEU A 66 -2.46 15.30 -6.71
C LEU A 66 -2.61 14.62 -5.34
N ALA A 67 -2.66 15.39 -4.26
CA ALA A 67 -2.95 14.84 -2.94
C ALA A 67 -4.38 14.27 -2.83
N ASP A 68 -5.36 14.94 -3.43
CA ASP A 68 -6.74 14.46 -3.51
C ASP A 68 -6.83 13.14 -4.29
N ALA A 69 -6.21 13.07 -5.47
CA ALA A 69 -6.18 11.87 -6.29
C ALA A 69 -5.51 10.68 -5.58
N ALA A 70 -4.39 10.92 -4.87
CA ALA A 70 -3.72 9.88 -4.09
C ALA A 70 -4.60 9.35 -2.96
N ARG A 71 -5.32 10.23 -2.25
CA ARG A 71 -6.27 9.86 -1.20
C ARG A 71 -7.42 9.03 -1.74
N ASP A 72 -8.03 9.47 -2.84
CA ASP A 72 -9.18 8.78 -3.43
C ASP A 72 -8.78 7.39 -3.92
N LEU A 73 -7.62 7.27 -4.56
CA LEU A 73 -7.09 5.97 -4.97
C LEU A 73 -6.77 5.07 -3.77
N ARG A 74 -6.24 5.63 -2.66
CA ARG A 74 -6.02 4.89 -1.41
C ARG A 74 -7.33 4.36 -0.83
N ARG A 75 -8.38 5.19 -0.79
CA ARG A 75 -9.72 4.80 -0.33
C ARG A 75 -10.29 3.65 -1.17
N LEU A 76 -10.31 3.80 -2.49
CA LEU A 76 -10.79 2.76 -3.42
C LEU A 76 -10.00 1.45 -3.29
N THR A 77 -8.70 1.54 -3.03
CA THR A 77 -7.84 0.36 -2.83
C THR A 77 -8.20 -0.35 -1.52
N LEU A 78 -8.46 0.37 -0.43
CA LEU A 78 -8.92 -0.23 0.85
C LEU A 78 -10.29 -0.89 0.71
N GLU A 79 -11.22 -0.25 0.00
CA GLU A 79 -12.54 -0.83 -0.29
C GLU A 79 -12.42 -2.13 -1.07
N LYS A 80 -11.48 -2.20 -2.02
CA LYS A 80 -11.23 -3.42 -2.80
C LYS A 80 -10.46 -4.49 -2.00
N PHE A 81 -9.50 -4.11 -1.16
CA PHE A 81 -8.65 -5.03 -0.43
C PHE A 81 -8.71 -4.75 1.09
N PRO A 82 -9.83 -5.08 1.76
CA PRO A 82 -10.06 -4.72 3.16
C PRO A 82 -9.05 -5.36 4.13
N ARG A 83 -8.45 -6.50 3.74
CA ARG A 83 -7.44 -7.21 4.52
C ARG A 83 -6.00 -6.80 4.20
N ALA A 84 -5.78 -5.87 3.26
CA ALA A 84 -4.43 -5.49 2.83
C ALA A 84 -3.58 -4.98 3.99
N MET A 85 -4.09 -4.07 4.82
CA MET A 85 -3.28 -3.49 5.91
C MET A 85 -2.89 -4.50 6.99
N SER A 86 -3.70 -5.55 7.19
CA SER A 86 -3.42 -6.65 8.12
C SER A 86 -2.39 -7.65 7.59
N PHE A 87 -2.06 -7.63 6.30
CA PHE A 87 -1.06 -8.52 5.72
C PHE A 87 0.33 -8.26 6.29
N ILE A 88 0.99 -9.29 6.82
CA ILE A 88 2.37 -9.19 7.31
C ILE A 88 3.31 -9.43 6.12
N ARG A 89 4.04 -8.40 5.68
CA ARG A 89 5.09 -8.54 4.66
C ARG A 89 6.30 -9.21 5.30
N PRO A 90 6.68 -10.44 4.88
CA PRO A 90 7.88 -11.10 5.38
C PRO A 90 9.11 -10.23 5.11
N GLY A 91 9.98 -10.12 6.11
CA GLY A 91 11.14 -9.24 6.11
C GLY A 91 10.86 -7.77 6.42
N PHE A 92 9.61 -7.32 6.60
CA PHE A 92 9.27 -5.90 6.81
C PHE A 92 8.38 -5.66 8.03
N ASP A 93 7.19 -6.27 8.10
CA ASP A 93 6.15 -5.92 9.06
C ASP A 93 6.10 -6.86 10.27
N GLU A 94 7.10 -7.71 10.45
CA GLU A 94 7.08 -8.77 11.44
C GLU A 94 7.20 -8.22 12.87
N PRO A 95 6.38 -8.70 13.83
CA PRO A 95 6.36 -8.17 15.19
C PRO A 95 7.72 -8.20 15.90
N TRP A 96 8.54 -9.21 15.63
CA TRP A 96 9.88 -9.34 16.24
C TRP A 96 10.86 -8.25 15.80
N ARG A 97 10.60 -7.51 14.71
CA ARG A 97 11.42 -6.34 14.34
C ARG A 97 11.19 -5.15 15.27
N CYS A 98 10.03 -5.07 15.92
CA CYS A 98 9.68 -3.99 16.86
C CYS A 98 9.83 -4.42 18.33
N ALA A 99 10.13 -5.70 18.59
CA ALA A 99 10.43 -6.17 19.93
C ALA A 99 11.83 -5.68 20.34
N PRO A 100 12.03 -5.27 21.62
CA PRO A 100 13.38 -5.06 22.12
C PRO A 100 14.18 -6.37 21.99
N PRO A 101 15.50 -6.30 21.75
CA PRO A 101 16.32 -7.49 21.71
C PRO A 101 16.12 -8.29 23.00
N SER A 102 16.00 -9.62 22.89
CA SER A 102 15.97 -10.51 24.04
C SER A 102 17.19 -10.21 24.92
N PRO A 103 17.03 -10.16 26.26
CA PRO A 103 18.18 -10.03 27.14
C PRO A 103 19.15 -11.18 26.86
N SER A 104 20.44 -10.85 26.78
CA SER A 104 21.53 -11.81 26.67
C SER A 104 21.39 -12.85 27.79
N PRO A 105 21.59 -14.15 27.54
CA PRO A 105 21.79 -15.08 28.64
C PRO A 105 23.11 -14.72 29.33
N ASP A 106 23.05 -14.50 30.65
CA ASP A 106 24.20 -14.30 31.53
C ASP A 106 25.13 -15.53 31.55
#